data_AF-A0A453D6T4-F1
#
_entry.id   AF-A0A453D6T4-F1
#
_cell.length_a   1.000
_cell.length_b   1.000
_cell.length_c   1.000
_cell.angle_alpha   90.00
_cell.angle_beta   90.00
_cell.angle_gamma   90.00
#
_symmetry.space_group_name_H-M   'P 1'
#
loop_
_entity.id
_entity.type
_entity.pdbx_description
1 polymer ?
#
loop_
_entity_poly.entity_id
_entity_poly.type
_entity_poly.pdbx_seq_one_letter_code
_entity_poly.pdbx_strand_id
1 'polypeptide(L)'
;CSRFPVTSCHGQASCMAKCSVDSVNFISVKMVYYAFDHRKFGGNAQSITKDRWVHHTSFLWDYDVKNMSYLKNPQRAPEYRQARDHSDFLCRMNEYMPSRSVFTEGITAALGEHFTVQHTELEMALSDHDDFVPSTKVLSPQDLQDIISSKEAPTVERVQGWPR
;
A
#
# COMPACT_ATOMS: atom_id res chain seq x y z
N CYS A 1 -27.21 -15.57 10.29
CA CYS A 1 -26.78 -14.18 10.52
C CYS A 1 -25.63 -14.20 11.53
N SER A 2 -24.44 -14.55 11.07
CA SER A 2 -23.21 -14.62 11.88
C SER A 2 -22.35 -13.42 11.50
N ARG A 3 -22.34 -12.40 12.37
CA ARG A 3 -21.39 -11.31 12.32
C ARG A 3 -19.99 -11.91 12.47
N PHE A 4 -19.23 -12.01 11.37
CA PHE A 4 -17.78 -12.13 11.48
C PHE A 4 -17.28 -10.81 12.09
N PRO A 5 -16.62 -10.84 13.24
CA PRO A 5 -16.21 -9.60 13.89
C PRO A 5 -15.07 -8.95 13.10
N VAL A 6 -15.08 -7.62 13.07
CA VAL A 6 -14.04 -6.71 12.55
C VAL A 6 -12.69 -6.90 13.31
N THR A 7 -12.57 -7.91 14.16
CA THR A 7 -11.38 -8.29 14.92
C THR A 7 -10.27 -8.87 14.04
N SER A 8 -10.58 -9.49 12.89
CA SER A 8 -9.54 -10.01 11.99
C SER A 8 -8.67 -8.89 11.37
N CYS A 9 -9.29 -7.74 11.03
CA CYS A 9 -8.56 -6.56 10.55
C CYS A 9 -7.62 -5.98 11.62
N HIS A 10 -8.06 -5.97 12.88
CA HIS A 10 -7.22 -5.58 14.01
C HIS A 10 -6.09 -6.58 14.23
N GLY A 11 -6.33 -7.89 14.04
CA GLY A 11 -5.32 -8.93 14.14
C GLY A 11 -4.17 -8.75 13.16
N GLN A 12 -4.43 -8.59 11.86
CA GLN A 12 -3.36 -8.45 10.86
C GLN A 12 -2.58 -7.13 11.00
N ALA A 13 -3.28 -6.01 11.22
CA ALA A 13 -2.63 -4.73 11.49
C ALA A 13 -1.80 -4.78 12.79
N SER A 14 -2.29 -5.49 13.82
CA SER A 14 -1.58 -5.76 15.07
C SER A 14 -0.38 -6.70 14.87
N CYS A 15 -0.44 -7.67 13.95
CA CYS A 15 0.69 -8.56 13.65
C CYS A 15 1.82 -7.80 12.92
N MET A 16 1.48 -6.94 11.96
CA MET A 16 2.47 -6.06 11.33
C MET A 16 3.03 -5.02 12.30
N ALA A 17 2.21 -4.50 13.21
CA ALA A 17 2.69 -3.65 14.30
C ALA A 17 3.64 -4.41 15.23
N LYS A 18 3.26 -5.62 15.69
CA LYS A 18 4.06 -6.47 16.61
C LYS A 18 5.38 -6.94 16.02
N CYS A 19 5.40 -7.37 14.75
CA CYS A 19 6.63 -7.73 14.04
C CYS A 19 7.69 -6.63 14.11
N SER A 20 7.26 -5.37 14.22
CA SER A 20 8.16 -4.25 14.35
C SER A 20 8.68 -4.00 15.77
N VAL A 21 7.96 -4.40 16.82
CA VAL A 21 8.23 -3.97 18.20
C VAL A 21 9.52 -4.58 18.74
N ASP A 22 9.93 -5.77 18.27
CA ASP A 22 11.11 -6.45 18.83
C ASP A 22 12.44 -6.10 18.13
N SER A 23 12.41 -5.43 16.95
CA SER A 23 13.63 -5.04 16.21
C SER A 23 13.79 -3.54 15.99
N VAL A 24 12.71 -2.76 16.00
CA VAL A 24 12.76 -1.30 15.77
C VAL A 24 11.62 -0.61 16.54
N ASN A 25 11.95 0.02 17.67
CA ASN A 25 11.01 0.60 18.67
C ASN A 25 10.11 1.77 18.19
N PHE A 26 9.94 2.01 16.88
CA PHE A 26 9.44 3.32 16.38
C PHE A 26 8.44 3.25 15.22
N ILE A 27 7.89 2.08 14.85
CA ILE A 27 6.87 2.01 13.78
C ILE A 27 5.49 2.38 14.31
N SER A 28 4.94 3.46 13.76
CA SER A 28 3.54 3.84 13.90
C SER A 28 2.71 3.33 12.73
N VAL A 29 1.63 2.61 13.04
CA VAL A 29 0.61 2.21 12.07
C VAL A 29 -0.52 3.23 12.10
N LYS A 30 -0.77 3.91 10.97
CA LYS A 30 -1.98 4.71 10.75
C LYS A 30 -2.84 4.03 9.70
N MET A 31 -4.13 4.36 9.68
CA MET A 31 -5.11 3.77 8.76
C MET A 31 -4.61 3.67 7.32
N VAL A 32 -3.88 4.69 6.84
CA VAL A 32 -3.44 4.80 5.44
C VAL A 32 -1.93 4.68 5.22
N TYR A 33 -1.12 4.52 6.27
CA TYR A 33 0.34 4.41 6.13
C TYR A 33 1.08 3.85 7.35
N TYR A 34 2.30 3.39 7.10
CA TYR A 34 3.31 3.06 8.11
C TYR A 34 4.40 4.14 8.16
N ALA A 35 4.87 4.49 9.35
CA ALA A 35 5.90 5.50 9.55
C ALA A 35 6.90 5.12 10.66
N PHE A 36 8.17 5.43 10.47
CA PHE A 36 9.15 5.52 11.55
C PHE A 36 9.10 6.96 12.08
N ASP A 37 8.78 7.13 13.35
CA ASP A 37 8.50 8.43 13.97
C ASP A 37 7.41 9.21 13.20
N HIS A 38 7.83 10.19 12.40
CA HIS A 38 6.96 11.02 11.56
C HIS A 38 7.22 10.87 10.06
N ARG A 39 8.14 9.96 9.67
CA ARG A 39 8.53 9.71 8.27
C ARG A 39 7.87 8.44 7.75
N LYS A 40 7.04 8.59 6.72
CA LYS A 40 6.31 7.49 6.08
C LYS A 40 7.27 6.59 5.28
N PHE A 41 7.13 5.28 5.47
CA PHE A 41 7.83 4.28 4.66
C PHE A 41 6.90 3.24 4.03
N GLY A 42 5.62 3.21 4.41
CA GLY A 42 4.65 2.26 3.84
C GLY A 42 3.32 2.92 3.50
N GLY A 43 2.72 2.55 2.38
CA GLY A 43 1.40 3.05 1.95
C GLY A 43 0.38 1.92 1.84
N ASN A 44 -0.81 2.15 2.40
CA ASN A 44 -1.83 1.11 2.52
C ASN A 44 -2.98 1.37 1.54
N ALA A 45 -3.50 0.31 0.94
CA ALA A 45 -4.76 0.29 0.21
C ALA A 45 -5.62 -0.87 0.73
N GLN A 46 -6.91 -0.62 0.93
CA GLN A 46 -7.85 -1.62 1.40
C GLN A 46 -9.04 -1.74 0.45
N SER A 47 -9.43 -2.97 0.17
CA SER A 47 -10.67 -3.29 -0.53
C SER A 47 -11.50 -4.21 0.37
N ILE A 48 -12.79 -3.92 0.51
CA ILE A 48 -13.72 -4.67 1.35
C ILE A 48 -14.94 -5.02 0.50
N THR A 49 -15.26 -6.31 0.43
CA THR A 49 -16.49 -6.83 -0.15
C THR A 49 -17.33 -7.49 0.95
N LYS A 50 -18.50 -8.03 0.60
CA LYS A 50 -19.44 -8.60 1.58
C LYS A 50 -18.79 -9.59 2.54
N ASP A 51 -18.00 -10.51 1.99
CA ASP A 51 -17.47 -11.64 2.76
C ASP A 51 -15.94 -11.71 2.75
N ARG A 52 -15.25 -10.73 2.14
CA ARG A 52 -13.79 -10.73 1.98
C ARG A 52 -13.24 -9.33 2.14
N TRP A 53 -11.97 -9.23 2.51
CA TRP A 53 -11.23 -7.99 2.51
C TRP A 53 -9.78 -8.26 2.14
N VAL A 54 -9.14 -7.26 1.53
CA VAL A 54 -7.74 -7.29 1.15
C VAL A 54 -7.09 -6.03 1.68
N HIS A 55 -5.99 -6.19 2.40
CA HIS A 55 -5.12 -5.10 2.80
C HIS A 55 -3.78 -5.27 2.08
N HIS A 56 -3.55 -4.39 1.12
CA HIS A 56 -2.32 -4.36 0.34
C HIS A 56 -1.45 -3.19 0.83
N THR A 57 -0.18 -3.48 1.10
CA THR A 57 0.79 -2.48 1.54
C THR A 57 2.04 -2.57 0.67
N SER A 58 2.56 -1.42 0.26
CA SER A 58 3.89 -1.32 -0.34
C SER A 58 4.86 -0.63 0.62
N PHE A 59 6.06 -1.18 0.74
CA PHE A 59 7.13 -0.65 1.59
C PHE A 59 8.26 -0.02 0.76
N LEU A 60 8.71 1.16 1.17
CA LEU A 60 9.76 1.95 0.54
C LEU A 60 11.13 1.49 1.04
N TRP A 61 11.67 0.41 0.46
CA TRP A 61 12.93 -0.18 0.94
C TRP A 61 14.14 0.74 0.75
N ASP A 62 14.45 1.07 -0.51
CA ASP A 62 15.62 1.87 -0.92
C ASP A 62 15.30 2.60 -2.23
N TYR A 63 14.39 3.56 -2.18
CA TYR A 63 14.01 4.34 -3.37
C TYR A 63 15.05 5.42 -3.68
N ASP A 64 15.18 5.77 -4.96
CA ASP A 64 15.97 6.94 -5.36
C ASP A 64 15.16 8.22 -5.08
N VAL A 65 15.72 9.09 -4.23
CA VAL A 65 15.14 10.38 -3.86
C VAL A 65 14.89 11.26 -5.09
N LYS A 66 15.70 11.14 -6.15
CA LYS A 66 15.52 11.89 -7.40
C LYS A 66 14.16 11.61 -8.06
N ASN A 67 13.64 10.39 -7.92
CA ASN A 67 12.35 9.99 -8.47
C ASN A 67 11.16 10.62 -7.72
N MET A 68 11.38 11.19 -6.53
CA MET A 68 10.31 11.90 -5.81
C MET A 68 9.89 13.18 -6.52
N SER A 69 10.74 13.72 -7.41
CA SER A 69 10.39 14.85 -8.28
C SER A 69 9.26 14.54 -9.26
N TYR A 70 9.02 13.25 -9.57
CA TYR A 70 7.89 12.84 -10.41
C TYR A 70 6.54 12.93 -9.70
N LEU A 71 6.54 12.95 -8.37
CA LEU A 71 5.32 12.97 -7.58
C LEU A 71 4.86 14.41 -7.35
N LYS A 72 3.72 14.78 -7.91
CA LYS A 72 3.10 16.08 -7.65
C LYS A 72 2.58 16.15 -6.21
N ASN A 73 2.73 17.31 -5.58
CA ASN A 73 2.02 17.57 -4.34
C ASN A 73 0.51 17.70 -4.66
N PRO A 74 -0.36 16.97 -3.94
CA PRO A 74 -1.79 17.08 -4.14
C PRO A 74 -2.26 18.50 -3.76
N GLN A 75 -3.15 19.09 -4.56
CA GLN A 75 -3.70 20.43 -4.26
C GLN A 75 -4.43 20.48 -2.92
N ARG A 76 -5.05 19.36 -2.54
CA ARG A 76 -5.62 19.16 -1.20
C ARG A 76 -4.78 18.13 -0.46
N ALA A 77 -3.73 18.59 0.21
CA ALA A 77 -2.90 17.75 1.05
C ALA A 77 -3.66 17.33 2.32
N PRO A 78 -3.62 16.06 2.71
CA PRO A 78 -4.13 15.62 4.01
C PRO A 78 -3.39 16.31 5.16
N GLU A 79 -4.10 16.59 6.26
CA GLU A 79 -3.56 17.30 7.43
C GLU A 79 -2.30 16.62 8.00
N TYR A 80 -2.29 15.27 8.03
CA TYR A 80 -1.14 14.51 8.53
C TYR A 80 0.16 14.75 7.74
N ARG A 81 0.07 15.28 6.51
CA ARG A 81 1.25 15.61 5.70
C ARG A 81 1.95 16.86 6.22
N GLN A 82 1.23 17.73 6.92
CA GLN A 82 1.75 18.99 7.49
C GLN A 82 2.51 19.84 6.46
N ALA A 83 2.06 19.82 5.20
CA ALA A 83 2.71 20.51 4.08
C ALA A 83 4.22 20.19 3.87
N ARG A 84 4.71 19.08 4.43
CA ARG A 84 6.11 18.64 4.24
C ARG A 84 6.36 18.21 2.80
N ASP A 85 7.57 18.49 2.34
CA ASP A 85 8.05 17.96 1.06
C ASP A 85 8.26 16.43 1.14
N HIS A 86 8.57 15.80 0.00
CA HIS A 86 8.72 14.34 -0.02
C HIS A 86 9.95 13.86 0.76
N SER A 87 11.03 14.62 0.80
CA SER A 87 12.26 14.27 1.55
C SER A 87 12.07 14.29 3.06
N ASP A 88 11.27 15.23 3.56
CA ASP A 88 10.95 15.38 4.98
C ASP A 88 9.80 14.46 5.41
N PHE A 89 8.97 14.05 4.45
CA PHE A 89 7.81 13.21 4.70
C PHE A 89 8.10 11.72 4.58
N LEU A 90 8.97 11.29 3.67
CA LEU A 90 9.27 9.89 3.40
C LEU A 90 10.61 9.46 4.02
N CYS A 91 10.78 8.16 4.24
CA CYS A 91 12.08 7.58 4.53
C CYS A 91 12.25 6.22 3.88
N ARG A 92 13.51 5.84 3.70
CA ARG A 92 13.89 4.51 3.20
C ARG A 92 13.97 3.56 4.37
N MET A 93 13.36 2.39 4.21
CA MET A 93 13.29 1.39 5.26
C MET A 93 14.65 0.77 5.57
N ASN A 94 15.55 0.70 4.59
CA ASN A 94 16.92 0.21 4.79
C ASN A 94 17.78 1.11 5.72
N GLU A 95 17.34 2.34 6.02
CA GLU A 95 17.99 3.19 7.03
C GLU A 95 17.70 2.71 8.47
N TYR A 96 16.64 1.93 8.65
CA TYR A 96 16.15 1.48 9.95
C TYR A 96 16.19 -0.04 10.12
N MET A 97 16.23 -0.78 9.02
CA MET A 97 16.11 -2.23 9.00
C MET A 97 17.37 -2.87 8.38
N PRO A 98 18.00 -3.86 9.05
CA PRO A 98 19.27 -4.43 8.57
C PRO A 98 19.16 -5.12 7.21
N SER A 99 18.07 -5.84 6.95
CA SER A 99 17.86 -6.57 5.70
C SER A 99 16.38 -6.85 5.46
N ARG A 100 16.04 -7.16 4.20
CA ARG A 100 14.67 -7.59 3.84
C ARG A 100 14.29 -8.90 4.52
N SER A 101 15.24 -9.82 4.72
CA SER A 101 14.95 -11.12 5.35
C SER A 101 14.59 -10.94 6.82
N VAL A 102 15.32 -10.09 7.57
CA VAL A 102 14.98 -9.74 8.97
C VAL A 102 13.54 -9.22 9.06
N PHE A 103 13.14 -8.36 8.12
CA PHE A 103 11.76 -7.86 8.07
C PHE A 103 10.74 -8.97 7.77
N THR A 104 10.96 -9.79 6.74
CA THR A 104 10.00 -10.85 6.37
C THR A 104 9.91 -11.94 7.43
N GLU A 105 11.04 -12.33 8.03
CA GLU A 105 11.10 -13.32 9.12
C GLU A 105 10.38 -12.80 10.36
N GLY A 106 10.56 -11.53 10.71
CA GLY A 106 9.79 -10.89 11.78
C GLY A 106 8.29 -10.94 11.53
N ILE A 107 7.84 -10.72 10.28
CA ILE A 107 6.40 -10.75 9.94
C ILE A 107 5.89 -12.18 10.12
N THR A 108 6.61 -13.16 9.59
CA THR A 108 6.28 -14.57 9.72
C THR A 108 6.21 -15.00 11.19
N ALA A 109 7.16 -14.58 12.02
CA ALA A 109 7.18 -14.88 13.45
C ALA A 109 5.97 -14.27 14.18
N ALA A 110 5.68 -12.99 13.96
CA ALA A 110 4.53 -12.31 14.59
C ALA A 110 3.18 -12.89 14.14
N LEU A 111 3.07 -13.31 12.88
CA LEU A 111 1.89 -14.04 12.40
C LEU A 111 1.77 -15.40 13.08
N GLY A 112 2.89 -16.09 13.33
CA GLY A 112 2.96 -17.37 14.03
C GLY A 112 2.39 -17.36 15.45
N GLU A 113 2.33 -16.19 16.11
CA GLU A 113 1.69 -16.06 17.43
C GLU A 113 0.17 -16.23 17.39
N HIS A 114 -0.44 -15.98 16.22
CA HIS A 114 -1.89 -15.89 16.06
C HIS A 114 -2.44 -16.88 15.03
N PHE A 115 -1.58 -17.39 14.14
CA PHE A 115 -1.96 -18.25 13.01
C PHE A 115 -0.93 -19.35 12.81
N THR A 116 -1.38 -20.50 12.28
CA THR A 116 -0.46 -21.49 11.71
C THR A 116 0.01 -20.98 10.35
N VAL A 117 1.29 -20.63 10.25
CA VAL A 117 1.88 -20.06 9.02
C VAL A 117 2.61 -21.15 8.25
N GLN A 118 2.35 -21.22 6.93
CA GLN A 118 3.10 -22.07 6.01
C GLN A 118 3.62 -21.21 4.86
N HIS A 119 4.85 -21.49 4.41
CA HIS A 119 5.39 -20.87 3.20
C HIS A 119 4.85 -21.60 1.98
N THR A 120 4.31 -20.85 1.03
CA THR A 120 3.74 -21.38 -0.21
C THR A 120 4.33 -20.61 -1.38
N GLU A 121 4.81 -21.33 -2.39
CA GLU A 121 5.25 -20.72 -3.65
C GLU A 121 4.06 -20.10 -4.38
N LEU A 122 4.29 -18.98 -5.09
CA LEU A 122 3.24 -18.19 -5.71
C LEU A 122 2.37 -19.03 -6.66
N GLU A 123 2.99 -19.94 -7.39
CA GLU A 123 2.36 -20.81 -8.37
C GLU A 123 1.33 -21.75 -7.72
N MET A 124 1.61 -22.26 -6.52
CA MET A 124 0.69 -23.10 -5.76
C MET A 124 -0.45 -22.28 -5.13
N ALA A 125 -0.23 -21.00 -4.85
CA ALA A 125 -1.29 -20.12 -4.33
C ALA A 125 -2.30 -19.70 -5.41
N LEU A 126 -1.91 -19.77 -6.69
CA LEU A 126 -2.72 -19.33 -7.83
C LEU A 126 -3.52 -20.47 -8.49
N SER A 127 -3.25 -21.74 -8.15
CA SER A 127 -3.86 -22.91 -8.81
C SER A 127 -5.34 -23.15 -8.48
N ASP A 128 -5.90 -22.44 -7.49
CA ASP A 128 -7.25 -22.73 -6.95
C ASP A 128 -8.38 -21.89 -7.57
N HIS A 129 -8.12 -21.11 -8.63
CA HIS A 129 -9.11 -20.20 -9.22
C HIS A 129 -9.20 -20.28 -10.75
N ASP A 130 -9.69 -21.42 -11.26
CA ASP A 130 -10.08 -21.56 -12.68
C ASP A 130 -11.31 -20.70 -13.06
N ASP A 131 -12.06 -20.17 -12.09
CA ASP A 131 -13.30 -19.41 -12.34
C ASP A 131 -13.14 -17.89 -12.32
N PHE A 132 -11.94 -17.36 -12.01
CA PHE A 132 -11.75 -15.90 -11.99
C PHE A 132 -11.52 -15.37 -13.41
N VAL A 133 -12.57 -14.81 -14.00
CA VAL A 133 -12.48 -14.04 -15.25
C VAL A 133 -12.19 -12.57 -14.91
N PRO A 134 -10.99 -12.03 -15.20
CA PRO A 134 -10.68 -10.63 -14.92
C PRO A 134 -11.60 -9.72 -15.74
N SER A 135 -12.24 -8.74 -15.09
CA SER A 135 -13.03 -7.72 -15.80
C SER A 135 -12.16 -6.72 -16.57
N THR A 136 -10.85 -6.73 -16.33
CA THR A 136 -9.86 -5.82 -16.93
C THR A 136 -9.02 -6.55 -17.96
N LYS A 137 -8.94 -6.01 -19.17
CA LYS A 137 -8.01 -6.48 -20.21
C LYS A 137 -6.62 -5.90 -19.97
N VAL A 138 -5.58 -6.72 -20.09
CA VAL A 138 -4.20 -6.25 -20.13
C VAL A 138 -4.01 -5.44 -21.41
N LEU A 139 -3.50 -4.22 -21.30
CA LEU A 139 -3.26 -3.35 -22.45
C LEU A 139 -2.07 -3.88 -23.26
N SER A 140 -2.29 -4.08 -24.56
CA SER A 140 -1.24 -4.36 -25.52
C SER A 140 -0.42 -3.09 -25.84
N PRO A 141 0.78 -3.23 -26.42
CA PRO A 141 1.53 -2.08 -26.93
C PRO A 141 0.74 -1.23 -27.93
N GLN A 142 -0.17 -1.85 -28.69
CA GLN A 142 -1.04 -1.15 -29.63
C GLN A 142 -2.10 -0.30 -28.89
N ASP A 143 -2.73 -0.87 -27.86
CA ASP A 143 -3.69 -0.12 -27.02
C ASP A 143 -3.03 1.10 -26.37
N LEU A 144 -1.77 0.98 -25.95
CA LEU A 144 -1.00 2.10 -25.40
C LEU A 144 -0.74 3.19 -26.46
N GLN A 145 -0.39 2.81 -27.68
CA GLN A 145 -0.18 3.76 -28.78
C GLN A 145 -1.46 4.49 -29.14
N ASP A 146 -2.59 3.80 -29.20
CA ASP A 146 -3.89 4.38 -29.52
C ASP A 146 -4.36 5.35 -28.42
N ILE A 147 -4.11 5.04 -27.14
CA ILE A 147 -4.37 5.95 -26.01
C ILE A 147 -3.47 7.19 -26.06
N ILE A 148 -2.21 7.05 -26.46
CA ILE A 148 -1.28 8.17 -26.60
C ILE A 148 -1.68 9.05 -27.78
N SER A 149 -2.10 8.44 -28.89
CA SER A 149 -2.51 9.15 -30.11
C SER A 149 -3.88 9.83 -29.99
N SER A 150 -4.77 9.35 -29.12
CA SER A 150 -6.12 9.90 -28.92
C SER A 150 -6.20 11.04 -27.89
N LYS A 151 -5.08 11.41 -27.26
CA LYS A 151 -5.01 12.63 -26.44
C LYS A 151 -4.91 13.88 -27.34
N GLU A 152 -6.03 14.27 -27.94
CA GLU A 152 -6.27 15.70 -28.14
C GLU A 152 -6.43 16.36 -26.76
N ALA A 153 -5.78 17.51 -26.58
CA ALA A 153 -5.85 18.27 -25.33
C ALA A 153 -7.33 18.56 -24.99
N PRO A 154 -7.84 18.21 -23.80
CA PRO A 154 -9.20 18.56 -23.45
C PRO A 154 -9.27 20.09 -23.34
N THR A 155 -10.01 20.71 -24.25
CA THR A 155 -10.49 22.09 -24.10
C THR A 155 -11.30 22.11 -22.80
N VAL A 156 -10.76 22.77 -21.77
CA VAL A 156 -11.45 22.96 -20.49
C VAL A 156 -12.62 23.91 -20.74
N GLU A 157 -13.79 23.37 -21.05
CA GLU A 157 -15.03 24.13 -20.96
C GLU A 157 -15.34 24.34 -19.48
N ARG A 158 -15.33 25.62 -19.08
CA ARG A 158 -15.64 26.07 -17.73
C ARG A 158 -17.12 25.81 -17.46
N VAL A 159 -17.44 24.76 -16.69
CA VAL A 159 -18.78 24.56 -16.14
C VAL A 159 -19.09 25.73 -15.20
N GLN A 160 -19.97 26.63 -15.63
CA GLN A 160 -20.50 27.68 -14.76
C GLN A 160 -21.47 27.06 -13.76
N GLY A 161 -21.19 27.17 -12.46
CA GLY A 161 -22.23 26.95 -11.44
C GLY A 161 -21.88 26.11 -10.21
N TRP A 162 -20.62 26.01 -9.77
CA TRP A 162 -20.34 25.48 -8.43
C TRP A 162 -20.10 26.61 -7.42
N PRO A 163 -20.98 26.75 -6.39
CA PRO A 163 -20.81 27.78 -5.36
C PRO A 163 -19.65 27.43 -4.43
N ARG A 164 -19.02 28.48 -3.90
CA ARG A 164 -17.84 28.43 -3.02
C ARG A 164 -18.14 27.85 -1.65
#